data_AF-A0A8J5X4R5-F1
#
_entry.id   AF-A0A8J5X4R5-F1
#
_cell.length_a   1.000
_cell.length_b   1.000
_cell.length_c   1.000
_cell.angle_alpha   90.00
_cell.angle_beta   90.00
_cell.angle_gamma   90.00
#
_symmetry.space_group_name_H-M   'P 1'
#
loop_
_entity.id
_entity.type
_entity.pdbx_description
1 polymer ?
#
loop_
_entity_poly.entity_id
_entity_poly.type
_entity_poly.pdbx_seq_one_letter_code
_entity_poly.pdbx_strand_id
1 'polypeptide(L)'
;MASSEAQLVRWRAHPRYARARSWLETHGRLLALLRALCDRSDAADGAARAGDARRVREEELPALRDTLDALELQLDAHSTLEDRKLFPFLHTHFRGAFGGAREQFAREHEALDATLATLADGLAELERLAAPSEAATRNALCERTGAMRDTTAALERAMRAHFAAEEKQCVELMLGMSDAQNDAYAAFRMVPPPPPTRSKL
;
A
#
# COMPACT_ATOMS: atom_id res chain seq x y z
N MET A 1 -5.07 -6.76 -9.10
CA MET A 1 -3.84 -7.54 -9.35
C MET A 1 -2.92 -6.71 -10.20
N ALA A 2 -1.62 -6.70 -9.89
CA ALA A 2 -0.63 -5.97 -10.68
C ALA A 2 -0.16 -6.79 -11.91
N SER A 3 -0.06 -8.12 -11.78
CA SER A 3 0.30 -9.02 -12.88
C SER A 3 -0.80 -9.21 -13.92
N SER A 4 -0.38 -9.55 -15.15
CA SER A 4 -1.27 -9.84 -16.28
C SER A 4 -2.11 -11.11 -16.08
N GLU A 5 -3.25 -11.18 -16.75
CA GLU A 5 -4.14 -12.36 -16.71
C GLU A 5 -3.43 -13.66 -17.14
N ALA A 6 -2.62 -13.60 -18.19
CA ALA A 6 -1.85 -14.75 -18.67
C ALA A 6 -0.86 -15.29 -17.61
N GLN A 7 -0.17 -14.40 -16.88
CA GLN A 7 0.72 -14.80 -15.78
C GLN A 7 -0.08 -15.44 -14.64
N LEU A 8 -1.23 -14.87 -14.28
CA LEU A 8 -2.10 -15.41 -13.22
C LEU A 8 -2.61 -16.81 -13.59
N VAL A 9 -3.01 -17.04 -14.83
CA VAL A 9 -3.44 -18.37 -15.31
C VAL A 9 -2.30 -19.38 -15.17
N ARG A 10 -1.09 -19.01 -15.61
CA ARG A 10 0.10 -19.88 -15.49
C ARG A 10 0.42 -20.21 -14.04
N TRP A 11 0.38 -19.23 -13.14
CA TRP A 11 0.65 -19.46 -11.71
C TRP A 11 -0.43 -20.30 -11.05
N ARG A 12 -1.71 -20.07 -11.35
CA ARG A 12 -2.84 -20.84 -10.79
C ARG A 12 -2.79 -22.33 -11.11
N ALA A 13 -2.20 -22.70 -12.24
CA ALA A 13 -1.99 -24.09 -12.62
C ALA A 13 -0.86 -24.79 -11.84
N HIS A 14 -0.04 -24.03 -11.09
CA HIS A 14 1.10 -24.59 -10.38
C HIS A 14 0.67 -25.29 -9.07
N PRO A 15 1.14 -26.52 -8.78
CA PRO A 15 0.73 -27.26 -7.57
C PRO A 15 1.01 -26.53 -6.25
N ARG A 16 2.04 -25.68 -6.24
CA ARG A 16 2.46 -24.88 -5.07
C ARG A 16 1.84 -23.48 -5.00
N TYR A 17 0.87 -23.17 -5.86
CA TYR A 17 0.28 -21.83 -5.96
C TYR A 17 -0.44 -21.37 -4.69
N ALA A 18 -0.98 -22.29 -3.88
CA ALA A 18 -1.82 -21.95 -2.73
C ALA A 18 -1.19 -20.92 -1.77
N ARG A 19 0.14 -20.95 -1.61
CA ARG A 19 0.87 -20.01 -0.75
C ARG A 19 1.07 -18.64 -1.40
N ALA A 20 1.50 -18.62 -2.66
CA ALA A 20 1.58 -17.37 -3.42
C ALA A 20 0.20 -16.71 -3.54
N ARG A 21 -0.87 -17.53 -3.64
CA ARG A 21 -2.26 -17.04 -3.73
C ARG A 21 -2.66 -16.17 -2.56
N SER A 22 -2.44 -16.59 -1.30
CA SER A 22 -2.88 -15.80 -0.15
C SER A 22 -2.16 -14.45 -0.04
N TRP A 23 -0.90 -14.40 -0.47
CA TRP A 23 -0.11 -13.17 -0.55
C TRP A 23 -0.55 -12.29 -1.74
N LEU A 24 -0.79 -12.86 -2.91
CA LEU A 24 -1.38 -12.14 -4.06
C LEU A 24 -2.78 -11.57 -3.75
N GLU A 25 -3.57 -12.27 -2.94
CA GLU A 25 -4.88 -11.80 -2.48
C GLU A 25 -4.76 -10.55 -1.58
N THR A 26 -3.68 -10.39 -0.80
CA THR A 26 -3.47 -9.15 -0.02
C THR A 26 -3.19 -7.97 -0.95
N HIS A 27 -2.40 -8.16 -2.02
CA HIS A 27 -2.19 -7.10 -3.03
C HIS A 27 -3.52 -6.67 -3.65
N GLY A 28 -4.37 -7.65 -3.98
CA GLY A 28 -5.71 -7.40 -4.52
C GLY A 28 -6.58 -6.55 -3.58
N ARG A 29 -6.57 -6.87 -2.28
CA ARG A 29 -7.31 -6.11 -1.26
C ARG A 29 -6.76 -4.69 -1.06
N LEU A 30 -5.44 -4.54 -0.99
CA LEU A 30 -4.78 -3.24 -0.84
C LEU A 30 -5.05 -2.32 -2.04
N LEU A 31 -4.98 -2.85 -3.27
CA LEU A 31 -5.34 -2.10 -4.47
C LEU A 31 -6.83 -1.71 -4.51
N ALA A 32 -7.72 -2.52 -3.94
CA ALA A 32 -9.15 -2.19 -3.86
C ALA A 32 -9.40 -1.04 -2.86
N LEU A 33 -8.74 -1.05 -1.70
CA LEU A 33 -8.79 0.06 -0.74
C LEU A 33 -8.23 1.35 -1.34
N LEU A 34 -7.10 1.26 -2.03
CA LEU A 34 -6.47 2.40 -2.68
C LEU A 34 -7.34 2.97 -3.80
N ARG A 35 -8.03 2.11 -4.55
CA ARG A 35 -9.03 2.55 -5.53
C ARG A 35 -10.19 3.30 -4.86
N ALA A 36 -10.72 2.79 -3.76
CA ALA A 36 -11.75 3.47 -3.00
C ALA A 36 -11.25 4.83 -2.48
N LEU A 37 -10.00 4.91 -2.01
CA LEU A 37 -9.38 6.16 -1.56
C LEU A 37 -9.27 7.20 -2.69
N CYS A 38 -8.87 6.76 -3.90
CA CYS A 38 -8.85 7.62 -5.09
C CYS A 38 -10.26 8.11 -5.46
N ASP A 39 -11.24 7.20 -5.55
CA ASP A 39 -12.62 7.57 -5.91
C ASP A 39 -13.21 8.57 -4.88
N ARG A 40 -12.87 8.43 -3.59
CA ARG A 40 -13.27 9.38 -2.53
C ARG A 40 -12.54 10.71 -2.60
N SER A 41 -11.26 10.70 -2.98
CA SER A 41 -10.49 11.93 -3.15
C SER A 41 -10.99 12.73 -4.35
N ASP A 42 -11.32 12.05 -5.45
CA ASP A 42 -11.98 12.64 -6.62
C ASP A 42 -13.35 13.23 -6.25
N ALA A 43 -14.15 12.51 -5.45
CA ALA A 43 -15.45 12.99 -5.00
C ALA A 43 -15.35 14.22 -4.09
N ALA A 44 -14.37 14.24 -3.17
CA ALA A 44 -14.09 15.38 -2.31
C ALA A 44 -13.66 16.62 -3.12
N ASP A 45 -12.76 16.45 -4.10
CA ASP A 45 -12.34 17.53 -5.00
C ASP A 45 -13.52 18.06 -5.85
N GLY A 46 -14.34 17.16 -6.38
CA GLY A 46 -15.55 17.52 -7.11
C GLY A 46 -16.54 18.34 -6.27
N ALA A 47 -16.80 17.92 -5.03
CA ALA A 47 -17.68 18.62 -4.10
C ALA A 47 -17.12 20.00 -3.71
N ALA A 48 -15.82 20.10 -3.40
CA ALA A 48 -15.16 21.37 -3.10
C ALA A 48 -15.27 22.36 -4.28
N ARG A 49 -15.01 21.89 -5.50
CA ARG A 49 -15.13 22.70 -6.73
C ARG A 49 -16.56 23.16 -6.99
N ALA A 50 -17.56 22.33 -6.67
CA ALA A 50 -18.97 22.70 -6.73
C ALA A 50 -19.39 23.71 -5.63
N GLY A 51 -18.54 23.93 -4.62
CA GLY A 51 -18.85 24.77 -3.47
C GLY A 51 -19.67 24.05 -2.39
N ASP A 52 -19.77 22.71 -2.45
CA ASP A 52 -20.51 21.90 -1.48
C ASP A 52 -19.60 21.47 -0.33
N ALA A 53 -19.23 22.44 0.51
CA ALA A 53 -18.40 22.21 1.68
C ALA A 53 -19.06 21.28 2.72
N ARG A 54 -20.40 21.23 2.74
CA ARG A 54 -21.16 20.34 3.61
C ARG A 54 -20.91 18.88 3.24
N ARG A 55 -21.05 18.54 1.95
CA ARG A 55 -20.75 17.20 1.46
C ARG A 55 -19.30 16.79 1.71
N VAL A 56 -18.33 17.69 1.47
CA VAL A 56 -16.93 17.39 1.79
C VAL A 56 -16.79 17.00 3.26
N ARG A 57 -17.33 17.81 4.17
CA ARG A 57 -17.20 17.59 5.62
C ARG A 57 -17.94 16.35 6.13
N GLU A 58 -19.19 16.18 5.71
CA GLU A 58 -20.11 15.22 6.34
C GLU A 58 -20.09 13.85 5.67
N GLU A 59 -19.65 13.78 4.41
CA GLU A 59 -19.70 12.54 3.63
C GLU A 59 -18.30 12.07 3.23
N GLU A 60 -17.51 12.94 2.59
CA GLU A 60 -16.26 12.50 1.97
C GLU A 60 -15.08 12.43 2.96
N LEU A 61 -14.94 13.38 3.90
CA LEU A 61 -13.84 13.35 4.88
C LEU A 61 -13.89 12.13 5.82
N PRO A 62 -15.04 11.76 6.43
CA PRO A 62 -15.12 10.55 7.24
C PRO A 62 -14.80 9.29 6.41
N ALA A 63 -15.31 9.21 5.18
CA ALA A 63 -15.03 8.08 4.30
C ALA A 63 -13.56 7.98 3.88
N LEU A 64 -12.90 9.13 3.63
CA LEU A 64 -11.45 9.20 3.39
C LEU A 64 -10.66 8.71 4.59
N ARG A 65 -11.03 9.15 5.81
CA ARG A 65 -10.40 8.73 7.07
C ARG A 65 -10.50 7.22 7.26
N ASP A 66 -11.71 6.68 7.22
CA ASP A 66 -11.95 5.25 7.41
C ASP A 66 -11.20 4.40 6.37
N THR A 67 -11.14 4.87 5.12
CA THR A 67 -10.44 4.16 4.04
C THR A 67 -8.92 4.23 4.21
N LEU A 68 -8.38 5.40 4.60
CA LEU A 68 -6.96 5.58 4.84
C LEU A 68 -6.49 4.75 6.04
N ASP A 69 -7.20 4.80 7.16
CA ASP A 69 -6.88 4.01 8.36
C ASP A 69 -6.90 2.51 8.06
N ALA A 70 -7.88 2.05 7.27
CA ALA A 70 -7.95 0.65 6.82
C ALA A 70 -6.78 0.27 5.88
N LEU A 71 -6.36 1.19 5.00
CA LEU A 71 -5.23 0.99 4.11
C LEU A 71 -3.92 0.91 4.90
N GLU A 72 -3.68 1.85 5.82
CA GLU A 72 -2.49 1.90 6.67
C GLU A 72 -2.35 0.61 7.48
N LEU A 73 -3.43 0.19 8.16
CA LEU A 73 -3.41 -1.03 8.96
C LEU A 73 -3.11 -2.28 8.12
N GLN A 74 -3.72 -2.41 6.93
CA GLN A 74 -3.50 -3.58 6.09
C GLN A 74 -2.13 -3.56 5.42
N LEU A 75 -1.63 -2.38 5.04
CA LEU A 75 -0.31 -2.25 4.43
C LEU A 75 0.79 -2.52 5.47
N ASP A 76 0.70 -1.97 6.67
CA ASP A 76 1.64 -2.25 7.76
C ASP A 76 1.72 -3.76 8.07
N ALA A 77 0.56 -4.43 8.19
CA ALA A 77 0.53 -5.86 8.42
C ALA A 77 1.15 -6.66 7.27
N HIS A 78 0.94 -6.22 6.02
CA HIS A 78 1.48 -6.85 4.82
C HIS A 78 3.00 -6.66 4.70
N SER A 79 3.48 -5.42 4.74
CA SER A 79 4.92 -5.10 4.68
C SER A 79 5.67 -5.70 5.87
N THR A 80 5.06 -5.77 7.05
CA THR A 80 5.63 -6.49 8.21
C THR A 80 5.85 -7.97 7.91
N LEU A 81 4.88 -8.65 7.28
CA LEU A 81 5.04 -10.05 6.89
C LEU A 81 6.19 -10.21 5.87
N GLU A 82 6.30 -9.27 4.95
CA GLU A 82 7.30 -9.28 3.90
C GLU A 82 8.71 -9.07 4.45
N ASP A 83 8.92 -7.94 5.13
CA ASP A 83 10.21 -7.52 5.65
C ASP A 83 10.74 -8.44 6.73
N ARG A 84 9.84 -9.09 7.48
CA ARG A 84 10.21 -9.91 8.62
C ARG A 84 10.13 -11.41 8.33
N LYS A 85 9.47 -11.84 7.27
CA LYS A 85 9.35 -13.28 6.97
C LYS A 85 9.71 -13.62 5.54
N LEU A 86 8.95 -13.09 4.57
CA LEU A 86 9.08 -13.50 3.18
C LEU A 86 10.45 -13.11 2.61
N PHE A 87 10.83 -11.84 2.68
CA PHE A 87 12.06 -11.33 2.09
C PHE A 87 13.32 -11.86 2.78
N PRO A 88 13.40 -11.97 4.12
CA PRO A 88 14.52 -12.63 4.77
C PRO A 88 14.69 -14.09 4.34
N PHE A 89 13.59 -14.85 4.22
CA PHE A 89 13.63 -16.23 3.76
C PHE A 89 14.14 -16.32 2.31
N LEU A 90 13.54 -15.53 1.41
CA LEU A 90 13.94 -15.50 0.01
C LEU A 90 15.40 -15.06 -0.17
N HIS A 91 15.85 -14.06 0.59
CA HIS A 91 17.24 -13.62 0.59
C HIS A 91 18.20 -14.72 1.05
N THR A 92 17.82 -15.50 2.07
CA THR A 92 18.66 -16.58 2.61
C THR A 92 18.78 -17.75 1.63
N HIS A 93 17.66 -18.16 1.03
CA HIS A 93 17.61 -19.39 0.23
C HIS A 93 17.78 -19.16 -1.28
N PHE A 94 17.59 -17.93 -1.76
CA PHE A 94 17.68 -17.55 -3.17
C PHE A 94 18.56 -16.32 -3.38
N ARG A 95 19.64 -16.19 -2.61
CA ARG A 95 20.53 -15.01 -2.61
C ARG A 95 20.95 -14.53 -4.01
N GLY A 96 21.23 -15.46 -4.93
CA GLY A 96 21.60 -15.12 -6.31
C GLY A 96 20.48 -14.48 -7.14
N ALA A 97 19.22 -14.81 -6.88
CA ALA A 97 18.05 -14.32 -7.62
C ALA A 97 17.29 -13.19 -6.91
N PHE A 98 17.41 -13.10 -5.57
CA PHE A 98 16.70 -12.12 -4.74
C PHE A 98 17.62 -11.07 -4.10
N GLY A 99 18.94 -11.18 -4.32
CA GLY A 99 19.96 -10.48 -3.53
C GLY A 99 19.81 -8.96 -3.43
N GLY A 100 19.49 -8.26 -4.52
CA GLY A 100 19.29 -6.80 -4.53
C GLY A 100 17.84 -6.34 -4.41
N ALA A 101 16.89 -7.27 -4.47
CA ALA A 101 15.46 -6.96 -4.43
C ALA A 101 15.02 -6.58 -3.01
N ARG A 102 15.63 -7.21 -1.99
CA ARG A 102 15.29 -6.95 -0.59
C ARG A 102 15.54 -5.49 -0.20
N GLU A 103 16.72 -4.96 -0.52
CA GLU A 103 17.04 -3.56 -0.20
C GLU A 103 16.23 -2.59 -1.05
N GLN A 104 15.84 -2.98 -2.27
CA GLN A 104 14.92 -2.20 -3.08
C GLN A 104 13.54 -2.12 -2.43
N PHE A 105 12.92 -3.24 -2.09
CA PHE A 105 11.59 -3.27 -1.49
C PHE A 105 11.54 -2.58 -0.13
N ALA A 106 12.59 -2.70 0.69
CA ALA A 106 12.68 -1.95 1.95
C ALA A 106 12.65 -0.42 1.74
N ARG A 107 13.35 0.10 0.71
CA ARG A 107 13.29 1.54 0.37
C ARG A 107 11.93 1.93 -0.20
N GLU A 108 11.29 1.04 -0.95
CA GLU A 108 9.95 1.27 -1.48
C GLU A 108 8.92 1.34 -0.34
N HIS A 109 8.98 0.43 0.64
CA HIS A 109 8.15 0.49 1.85
C HIS A 109 8.34 1.81 2.61
N GLU A 110 9.58 2.24 2.86
CA GLU A 110 9.85 3.53 3.52
C GLU A 110 9.25 4.72 2.75
N ALA A 111 9.30 4.69 1.41
CA ALA A 111 8.71 5.73 0.58
C ALA A 111 7.16 5.70 0.58
N LEU A 112 6.57 4.50 0.65
CA LEU A 112 5.12 4.31 0.77
C LEU A 112 4.63 4.84 2.12
N ASP A 113 5.31 4.52 3.22
CA ASP A 113 5.01 5.03 4.56
C ASP A 113 5.07 6.56 4.62
N ALA A 114 6.09 7.17 4.00
CA ALA A 114 6.20 8.63 3.92
C ALA A 114 5.03 9.27 3.13
N THR A 115 4.55 8.58 2.09
CA THR A 115 3.41 9.04 1.30
C THR A 115 2.11 8.92 2.09
N LEU A 116 1.91 7.83 2.84
CA LEU A 116 0.77 7.65 3.75
C LEU A 116 0.75 8.73 4.84
N ALA A 117 1.90 9.02 5.47
CA ALA A 117 2.00 10.10 6.45
C ALA A 117 1.59 11.47 5.85
N THR A 118 2.02 11.74 4.61
CA THR A 118 1.62 12.96 3.89
C THR A 118 0.11 13.04 3.66
N LEU A 119 -0.53 11.91 3.35
CA LEU A 119 -1.99 11.82 3.21
C LEU A 119 -2.70 12.04 4.55
N ALA A 120 -2.22 11.41 5.62
CA ALA A 120 -2.78 11.57 6.96
C ALA A 120 -2.72 13.02 7.43
N ASP A 121 -1.58 13.70 7.23
CA ASP A 121 -1.41 15.12 7.52
C ASP A 121 -2.34 16.00 6.68
N GLY A 122 -2.42 15.72 5.37
CA GLY A 122 -3.32 16.43 4.46
C GLY A 122 -4.79 16.28 4.84
N LEU A 123 -5.19 15.10 5.31
CA LEU A 123 -6.55 14.84 5.76
C LEU A 123 -6.87 15.59 7.06
N ALA A 124 -5.95 15.60 8.02
CA ALA A 124 -6.10 16.39 9.24
C ALA A 124 -6.18 17.89 8.95
N GLU A 125 -5.47 18.38 7.93
CA GLU A 125 -5.62 19.76 7.46
C GLU A 125 -6.98 20.04 6.82
N LEU A 126 -7.48 19.14 5.97
CA LEU A 126 -8.81 19.26 5.36
C LEU A 126 -9.92 19.32 6.41
N GLU A 127 -9.86 18.48 7.44
CA GLU A 127 -10.81 18.49 8.56
C GLU A 127 -10.81 19.84 9.31
N ARG A 128 -9.64 20.46 9.49
CA ARG A 128 -9.54 21.80 10.08
C ARG A 128 -10.14 22.88 9.18
N LEU A 129 -9.91 22.80 7.88
CA LEU A 129 -10.41 23.78 6.91
C LEU A 129 -11.91 23.67 6.65
N ALA A 130 -12.49 22.47 6.75
CA ALA A 130 -13.93 22.25 6.56
C ALA A 130 -14.79 22.78 7.73
N ALA A 131 -14.17 23.39 8.73
CA ALA A 131 -14.83 24.04 9.86
C ALA A 131 -15.65 25.29 9.42
N PRO A 132 -16.66 25.72 10.21
CA PRO A 132 -17.78 26.53 9.70
C PRO A 132 -17.53 28.03 9.36
N SER A 133 -16.30 28.52 9.19
CA SER A 133 -16.09 29.95 8.85
C SER A 133 -15.98 30.18 7.34
N GLU A 134 -16.79 31.10 6.81
CA GLU A 134 -17.05 31.26 5.38
C GLU A 134 -16.07 32.18 4.61
N ALA A 135 -15.97 31.90 3.31
CA ALA A 135 -15.31 32.63 2.21
C ALA A 135 -13.80 32.44 2.02
N ALA A 136 -12.97 32.50 3.07
CA ALA A 136 -11.54 32.15 2.95
C ALA A 136 -11.31 30.63 2.69
N THR A 137 -12.39 29.86 2.83
CA THR A 137 -12.46 28.41 2.88
C THR A 137 -12.57 27.72 1.52
N ARG A 138 -13.19 28.32 0.49
CA ARG A 138 -13.42 27.58 -0.78
C ARG A 138 -12.15 27.32 -1.58
N ASN A 139 -11.33 28.35 -1.81
CA ASN A 139 -10.09 28.18 -2.59
C ASN A 139 -9.12 27.26 -1.87
N ALA A 140 -8.97 27.42 -0.56
CA ALA A 140 -8.15 26.54 0.27
C ALA A 140 -8.69 25.10 0.26
N LEU A 141 -10.01 24.92 0.35
CA LEU A 141 -10.63 23.59 0.26
C LEU A 141 -10.36 22.94 -1.09
N CYS A 142 -10.59 23.64 -2.20
CA CYS A 142 -10.30 23.16 -3.55
C CYS A 142 -8.81 22.80 -3.75
N GLU A 143 -7.90 23.64 -3.25
CA GLU A 143 -6.46 23.39 -3.34
C GLU A 143 -6.08 22.13 -2.56
N ARG A 144 -6.58 21.99 -1.33
CA ARG A 144 -6.26 20.85 -0.47
C ARG A 144 -6.90 19.55 -0.94
N THR A 145 -8.16 19.57 -1.39
CA THR A 145 -8.78 18.38 -1.98
C THR A 145 -8.10 17.98 -3.30
N GLY A 146 -7.67 18.96 -4.10
CA GLY A 146 -6.87 18.72 -5.30
C GLY A 146 -5.52 18.07 -4.98
N ALA A 147 -4.81 18.58 -3.97
CA ALA A 147 -3.55 18.00 -3.51
C ALA A 147 -3.73 16.57 -2.97
N MET A 148 -4.79 16.31 -2.18
CA MET A 148 -5.15 14.98 -1.70
C MET A 148 -5.39 14.01 -2.85
N ARG A 149 -6.17 14.41 -3.86
CA ARG A 149 -6.42 13.63 -5.07
C ARG A 149 -5.12 13.31 -5.82
N ASP A 150 -4.25 14.29 -5.99
CA ASP A 150 -3.00 14.09 -6.74
C ASP A 150 -2.03 13.17 -5.97
N THR A 151 -1.93 13.30 -4.64
CA THR A 151 -1.12 12.43 -3.78
C THR A 151 -1.68 11.01 -3.73
N THR A 152 -3.00 10.81 -3.61
CA THR A 152 -3.61 9.47 -3.63
C THR A 152 -3.41 8.79 -4.98
N ALA A 153 -3.54 9.52 -6.09
CA ALA A 153 -3.23 8.98 -7.42
C ALA A 153 -1.74 8.63 -7.59
N ALA A 154 -0.83 9.39 -6.97
CA ALA A 154 0.60 9.06 -6.95
C ALA A 154 0.87 7.79 -6.13
N LEU A 155 0.25 7.65 -4.96
CA LEU A 155 0.31 6.44 -4.14
C LEU A 155 -0.22 5.22 -4.92
N GLU A 156 -1.34 5.36 -5.65
CA GLU A 156 -1.87 4.28 -6.50
C GLU A 156 -0.85 3.79 -7.53
N ARG A 157 -0.20 4.72 -8.23
CA ARG A 157 0.83 4.36 -9.21
C ARG A 157 2.04 3.69 -8.55
N ALA A 158 2.51 4.20 -7.41
CA ALA A 158 3.63 3.65 -6.67
C ALA A 158 3.34 2.22 -6.17
N MET A 159 2.20 2.02 -5.51
CA MET A 159 1.75 0.71 -5.01
C MET A 159 1.59 -0.33 -6.13
N ARG A 160 1.02 0.07 -7.28
CA ARG A 160 0.90 -0.83 -8.44
C ARG A 160 2.26 -1.24 -8.99
N ALA A 161 3.21 -0.31 -9.08
CA ALA A 161 4.55 -0.58 -9.57
C ALA A 161 5.32 -1.49 -8.61
N HIS A 162 5.23 -1.19 -7.32
CA HIS A 162 5.81 -1.98 -6.23
C HIS A 162 5.29 -3.42 -6.26
N PHE A 163 3.97 -3.63 -6.20
CA PHE A 163 3.38 -4.97 -6.30
C PHE A 163 3.74 -5.68 -7.60
N ALA A 164 3.81 -4.99 -8.74
CA ALA A 164 4.25 -5.62 -9.99
C ALA A 164 5.69 -6.15 -9.89
N ALA A 165 6.58 -5.39 -9.25
CA ALA A 165 7.97 -5.78 -9.06
C ALA A 165 8.08 -6.97 -8.10
N GLU A 166 7.38 -6.93 -6.98
CA GLU A 166 7.34 -8.05 -6.02
C GLU A 166 6.72 -9.29 -6.63
N GLU A 167 5.59 -9.18 -7.31
CA GLU A 167 4.92 -10.32 -7.94
C GLU A 167 5.86 -11.00 -8.96
N LYS A 168 6.57 -10.19 -9.76
CA LYS A 168 7.57 -10.69 -10.72
C LYS A 168 8.74 -11.40 -10.01
N GLN A 169 9.24 -10.85 -8.91
CA GLN A 169 10.45 -11.35 -8.26
C GLN A 169 10.17 -12.51 -7.29
N CYS A 170 9.10 -12.42 -6.52
CA CYS A 170 8.80 -13.32 -5.42
C CYS A 170 7.99 -14.54 -5.87
N VAL A 171 7.01 -14.38 -6.76
CA VAL A 171 6.10 -15.48 -7.10
C VAL A 171 6.84 -16.62 -7.79
N GLU A 172 7.70 -16.33 -8.76
CA GLU A 172 8.46 -17.37 -9.44
C GLU A 172 9.38 -18.13 -8.48
N LEU A 173 10.01 -17.43 -7.53
CA LEU A 173 10.81 -18.06 -6.48
C LEU A 173 9.97 -18.94 -5.56
N MET A 174 8.79 -18.46 -5.15
CA MET A 174 7.85 -19.24 -4.33
C MET A 174 7.37 -20.51 -5.02
N LEU A 175 7.06 -20.43 -6.32
CA LEU A 175 6.66 -21.61 -7.09
C LEU A 175 7.84 -22.58 -7.31
N GLY A 176 9.05 -22.05 -7.44
CA GLY A 176 10.29 -22.82 -7.63
C GLY A 176 10.85 -23.49 -6.38
N MET A 177 10.30 -23.21 -5.18
CA MET A 177 10.75 -23.85 -3.93
C MET A 177 10.58 -25.37 -4.00
N SER A 178 11.62 -26.11 -3.58
CA SER A 178 11.50 -27.56 -3.29
C SER A 178 10.58 -27.82 -2.10
N ASP A 179 10.17 -29.07 -1.88
CA ASP A 179 9.33 -29.41 -0.72
C ASP A 179 10.06 -29.12 0.60
N ALA A 180 11.36 -29.43 0.69
CA ALA A 180 12.19 -29.09 1.84
C ALA A 180 12.27 -27.57 2.09
N GLN A 181 12.36 -26.75 1.04
CA GLN A 181 12.30 -25.29 1.17
C GLN A 181 10.90 -24.81 1.59
N ASN A 182 9.84 -25.45 1.09
CA ASN A 182 8.48 -25.11 1.48
C ASN A 182 8.18 -25.41 2.96
N ASP A 183 8.70 -26.52 3.48
CA ASP A 183 8.61 -26.89 4.88
C ASP A 183 9.45 -25.94 5.75
N ALA A 184 10.67 -25.62 5.28
CA ALA A 184 11.52 -24.62 5.93
C ALA A 184 10.83 -23.25 6.03
N TYR A 185 10.15 -22.79 4.98
CA TYR A 185 9.38 -21.55 5.01
C TYR A 185 8.21 -21.60 6.00
N ALA A 186 7.50 -22.73 6.07
CA ALA A 186 6.40 -22.91 7.01
C ALA A 186 6.89 -22.81 8.46
N ALA A 187 8.06 -23.40 8.75
CA ALA A 187 8.72 -23.33 10.05
C ALA A 187 9.45 -21.99 10.31
N PHE A 188 9.74 -21.20 9.26
CA PHE A 188 10.48 -19.94 9.39
C PHE A 188 9.69 -18.93 10.21
N ARG A 189 10.33 -18.43 11.26
CA ARG A 189 9.75 -17.42 12.15
C ARG A 189 10.06 -16.02 11.63
N MET A 190 9.19 -15.07 11.95
CA MET A 190 9.48 -13.66 11.69
C MET A 190 10.78 -13.26 12.38
N VAL A 191 11.68 -12.60 11.65
CA VAL A 191 12.85 -11.98 12.24
C VAL A 191 12.43 -10.77 13.09
N PRO A 192 13.14 -10.46 14.18
CA PRO A 192 12.89 -9.23 14.95
C PRO A 192 13.08 -7.99 14.09
N PRO A 193 12.37 -6.88 14.36
CA PRO A 193 12.65 -5.63 13.68
C PRO A 193 14.08 -5.16 14.00
N PRO A 194 14.74 -4.41 13.11
CA PRO A 194 16.00 -3.77 13.44
C PRO A 194 15.79 -2.81 14.64
N PRO A 195 16.81 -2.64 15.51
CA PRO A 195 16.71 -1.67 16.59
C PRO A 195 16.50 -0.25 16.02
N PRO A 196 15.72 0.61 16.70
CA PRO A 196 15.48 1.96 16.23
C PRO A 196 16.82 2.69 16.04
N THR A 197 17.03 3.28 14.87
CA THR A 197 18.16 4.15 14.61
C THR A 197 18.07 5.36 15.54
N ARG A 198 19.17 5.68 16.25
CA ARG A 198 19.26 6.72 17.29
C ARG A 198 18.87 8.15 16.85
N SER A 199 18.48 8.36 15.59
CA SER A 199 18.11 9.66 15.03
C SER A 199 16.64 10.06 15.21
N LYS A 200 15.85 9.30 16.00
CA LYS A 200 14.47 9.64 16.38
C LYS A 200 14.29 9.72 17.91
N LEU A 201 15.19 10.44 18.59
CA LEU A 201 15.01 10.95 19.95
C LEU A 201 15.14 12.47 19.96
#